data_AF-A0A1G9U4P2-F1
#
_entry.id   AF-A0A1G9U4P2-F1
#
_cell.length_a   1.000
_cell.length_b   1.000
_cell.length_c   1.000
_cell.angle_alpha   90.00
_cell.angle_beta   90.00
_cell.angle_gamma   90.00
#
_symmetry.space_group_name_H-M   'P 1'
#
loop_
_entity.id
_entity.type
_entity.pdbx_description
1 polymer ?
#
loop_
_entity_poly.entity_id
_entity_poly.type
_entity_poly.pdbx_seq_one_letter_code
_entity_poly.pdbx_strand_id
1 'polypeptide(L)'
;MLPAPRSNSGRCPPINFYTAEDLDNQLEIAAKGFINGAEVNIVPEKNLLELSPIFRWYKPDFGGDRQGILQTLLRYLDPGDAREFVKYKDRGARIVWKDYDWRLNR
;
A
#
# COMPACT_ATOMS: atom_id res chain seq x y z
N MET A 1 47.88 42.23 2.00
CA MET A 1 47.31 41.21 1.10
C MET A 1 47.00 39.99 1.97
N LEU A 2 45.73 39.81 2.36
CA LEU A 2 45.27 38.72 3.22
C LEU A 2 44.41 37.77 2.37
N PRO A 3 44.59 36.45 2.41
CA PRO A 3 43.68 35.53 1.75
C PRO A 3 42.38 35.34 2.56
N ALA A 4 41.27 35.29 1.83
CA ALA A 4 39.88 35.19 2.30
C ALA A 4 39.56 33.86 3.03
N PRO A 5 38.53 33.82 3.89
CA PRO A 5 38.11 32.60 4.58
C PRO A 5 37.47 31.60 3.60
N ARG A 6 37.91 30.33 3.67
CA ARG A 6 37.21 29.22 3.02
C ARG A 6 35.91 28.95 3.78
N SER A 7 34.78 29.23 3.14
CA SER A 7 33.46 28.79 3.60
C SER A 7 33.42 27.26 3.58
N ASN A 8 33.35 26.64 4.75
CA ASN A 8 33.13 25.20 4.90
C ASN A 8 31.63 24.95 5.14
N SER A 9 30.82 25.04 4.09
CA SER A 9 29.44 24.54 4.09
C SER A 9 29.45 23.02 3.87
N GLY A 10 29.90 22.28 4.87
CA GLY A 10 30.04 20.84 4.86
C GLY A 10 29.22 20.18 5.95
N ARG A 11 27.90 20.04 5.73
CA ARG A 11 27.04 18.97 6.29
C ARG A 11 25.59 19.12 5.82
N CYS A 12 25.34 18.94 4.52
CA CYS A 12 24.17 18.15 4.14
C CYS A 12 24.67 16.70 4.09
N PRO A 13 24.14 15.78 4.89
CA PRO A 13 24.45 14.37 4.67
C PRO A 13 24.11 14.05 3.22
N PRO A 14 24.93 13.26 2.51
CA PRO A 14 24.54 12.80 1.19
C PRO A 14 23.20 12.10 1.38
N ILE A 15 22.18 12.61 0.69
CA ILE A 15 20.93 11.88 0.50
C ILE A 15 21.41 10.59 -0.17
N ASN A 16 21.56 9.53 0.63
CA ASN A 16 21.92 8.23 0.12
C ASN A 16 20.94 7.96 -1.01
N PHE A 17 21.50 7.77 -2.20
CA PHE A 17 20.77 7.34 -3.36
C PHE A 17 20.05 6.04 -2.97
N TYR A 18 18.81 6.16 -2.51
CA TYR A 18 17.84 5.09 -2.74
C TYR A 18 17.81 5.00 -4.26
N THR A 19 18.46 3.98 -4.81
CA THR A 19 18.31 3.72 -6.23
C THR A 19 16.80 3.56 -6.46
N ALA A 20 16.28 4.11 -7.55
CA ALA A 20 14.83 4.04 -7.81
C ALA A 20 14.35 2.57 -7.74
N GLU A 21 15.20 1.64 -8.18
CA GLU A 21 15.00 0.20 -8.11
C GLU A 21 14.89 -0.34 -6.66
N ASP A 22 15.76 0.10 -5.74
CA ASP A 22 15.68 -0.30 -4.32
C ASP A 22 14.41 0.24 -3.65
N LEU A 23 13.99 1.45 -4.01
CA LEU A 23 12.76 2.05 -3.49
C LEU A 23 11.52 1.32 -4.02
N ASP A 24 11.47 1.03 -5.32
CA ASP A 24 10.36 0.29 -5.94
C ASP A 24 10.21 -1.11 -5.33
N ASN A 25 11.32 -1.81 -5.10
CA ASN A 25 11.30 -3.11 -4.43
C ASN A 25 10.75 -3.04 -2.99
N GLN A 26 11.12 -2.01 -2.24
CA GLN A 26 10.60 -1.79 -0.88
C GLN A 26 9.10 -1.49 -0.89
N LEU A 27 8.64 -0.69 -1.85
CA LEU A 27 7.22 -0.39 -2.04
C LEU A 27 6.43 -1.65 -2.42
N GLU A 28 6.96 -2.49 -3.30
CA GLU A 28 6.35 -3.77 -3.68
C GLU A 28 6.22 -4.72 -2.48
N ILE A 29 7.26 -4.84 -1.66
CA ILE A 29 7.22 -5.64 -0.42
C ILE A 29 6.18 -5.07 0.56
N ALA A 30 6.17 -3.75 0.76
CA ALA A 30 5.22 -3.09 1.64
C ALA A 30 3.77 -3.26 1.16
N ALA A 31 3.51 -3.09 -0.14
CA ALA A 31 2.20 -3.30 -0.73
C ALA A 31 1.74 -4.75 -0.56
N LYS A 32 2.62 -5.72 -0.81
CA LYS A 32 2.32 -7.13 -0.58
C LYS A 32 2.00 -7.42 0.88
N GLY A 33 2.80 -6.90 1.81
CA GLY A 33 2.58 -7.04 3.25
C GLY A 33 1.28 -6.39 3.73
N PHE A 34 0.94 -5.22 3.18
CA PHE A 34 -0.31 -4.52 3.46
C PHE A 34 -1.53 -5.34 3.02
N ILE A 35 -1.52 -5.85 1.79
CA ILE A 35 -2.65 -6.57 1.18
C ILE A 35 -2.86 -7.95 1.80
N ASN A 36 -1.80 -8.62 2.25
CA ASN A 36 -1.89 -9.92 2.94
C ASN A 36 -1.87 -9.77 4.47
N GLY A 37 -1.92 -8.55 4.98
CA GLY A 37 -1.90 -8.24 6.40
C GLY A 37 -3.29 -7.96 6.98
N ALA A 38 -3.31 -7.37 8.18
CA ALA A 38 -4.55 -7.07 8.87
C ALA A 38 -5.42 -6.04 8.13
N GLU A 39 -4.88 -5.27 7.19
CA GLU A 39 -5.58 -4.16 6.51
C GLU A 39 -6.61 -4.63 5.47
N VAL A 40 -6.51 -5.88 5.04
CA VAL A 40 -7.43 -6.52 4.09
C VAL A 40 -7.88 -7.85 4.68
N ASN A 41 -9.17 -7.99 4.96
CA ASN A 41 -9.76 -9.25 5.35
C ASN A 41 -10.83 -9.67 4.34
N ILE A 42 -10.64 -10.83 3.74
CA ILE A 42 -11.55 -11.41 2.74
C ILE A 42 -12.32 -12.52 3.44
N VAL A 43 -13.65 -12.42 3.41
CA VAL A 43 -14.55 -13.33 4.13
C VAL A 43 -15.49 -13.99 3.11
N PRO A 44 -15.00 -15.02 2.38
CA PRO A 44 -15.73 -15.63 1.25
C PRO A 44 -17.12 -16.14 1.63
N GLU A 45 -17.26 -16.73 2.81
CA GLU A 45 -18.49 -17.32 3.32
C GLU A 45 -19.59 -16.29 3.59
N LYS A 46 -19.21 -15.01 3.79
CA LYS A 46 -20.15 -13.89 3.94
C LYS A 46 -20.26 -13.05 2.68
N ASN A 47 -19.57 -13.41 1.60
CA ASN A 47 -19.43 -12.60 0.39
C ASN A 47 -19.05 -11.15 0.73
N LEU A 48 -18.00 -10.98 1.55
CA LEU A 48 -17.63 -9.72 2.19
C LEU A 48 -16.13 -9.44 2.04
N LEU A 49 -15.81 -8.17 1.76
CA LEU A 49 -14.46 -7.61 1.77
C LEU A 49 -14.39 -6.53 2.85
N GLU A 50 -13.59 -6.76 3.89
CA GLU A 50 -13.33 -5.79 4.95
C GLU A 50 -11.99 -5.11 4.65
N LEU A 51 -12.04 -3.88 4.16
CA LEU A 51 -10.88 -3.19 3.61
C LEU A 51 -10.53 -1.95 4.43
N SER A 52 -9.24 -1.65 4.52
CA SER A 52 -8.74 -0.40 5.07
C SER A 52 -9.37 0.82 4.36
N PRO A 53 -9.71 1.91 5.09
CA PRO A 53 -10.28 3.11 4.48
C PRO A 53 -9.39 3.80 3.44
N ILE A 54 -8.10 3.46 3.35
CA ILE A 54 -7.20 4.04 2.36
C ILE A 54 -7.69 3.81 0.92
N PHE A 55 -8.33 2.68 0.64
CA PHE A 55 -8.92 2.38 -0.67
C PHE A 55 -10.08 3.31 -1.03
N ARG A 56 -10.72 3.90 -0.01
CA ARG A 56 -11.77 4.92 -0.17
C ARG A 56 -11.18 6.31 -0.31
N TRP A 57 -10.21 6.68 0.53
CA TRP A 57 -9.62 8.01 0.55
C TRP A 57 -8.77 8.29 -0.70
N TYR A 58 -8.00 7.30 -1.12
CA TYR A 58 -7.11 7.35 -2.29
C TYR A 58 -7.67 6.52 -3.44
N LYS A 59 -9.00 6.55 -3.62
CA LYS A 59 -9.70 5.76 -4.63
C LYS A 59 -9.09 5.87 -6.04
N PRO A 60 -8.68 7.06 -6.54
CA PRO A 60 -8.04 7.18 -7.86
C PRO A 60 -6.77 6.33 -8.01
N ASP A 61 -5.99 6.19 -6.94
CA ASP A 61 -4.73 5.46 -6.93
C ASP A 61 -4.96 3.93 -7.06
N PHE A 62 -6.17 3.48 -6.71
CA PHE A 62 -6.60 2.09 -6.83
C PHE A 62 -7.57 1.88 -7.99
N GLY A 63 -7.41 2.64 -9.08
CA GLY A 63 -8.19 2.50 -10.31
C GLY A 63 -9.57 3.17 -10.28
N GLY A 64 -9.90 3.92 -9.23
CA GLY A 64 -11.05 4.84 -9.20
C GLY A 64 -12.41 4.20 -8.95
N ASP A 65 -12.51 2.87 -8.97
CA ASP A 65 -13.75 2.13 -8.79
C ASP A 65 -13.55 0.77 -8.09
N ARG A 66 -14.63 -0.01 -8.00
CA ARG A 66 -14.61 -1.34 -7.40
C ARG A 66 -13.67 -2.27 -8.17
N GLN A 67 -13.71 -2.25 -9.50
CA GLN A 67 -12.91 -3.16 -10.31
C GLN A 67 -11.43 -2.87 -10.13
N GLY A 68 -11.04 -1.59 -10.07
CA GLY A 68 -9.68 -1.16 -9.74
C GLY A 68 -9.19 -1.73 -8.41
N ILE A 69 -10.00 -1.61 -7.34
CA ILE A 69 -9.66 -2.18 -6.03
C ILE A 69 -9.41 -3.68 -6.14
N LEU A 70 -10.29 -4.44 -6.81
CA LEU A 70 -10.10 -5.88 -6.97
C LEU A 70 -8.84 -6.22 -7.77
N GLN A 71 -8.50 -5.43 -8.79
CA GLN A 71 -7.25 -5.63 -9.54
C GLN A 71 -6.01 -5.38 -8.66
N THR A 72 -6.04 -4.36 -7.79
CA THR A 72 -4.99 -4.14 -6.80
C THR A 72 -4.87 -5.32 -5.84
N LEU A 73 -5.99 -5.83 -5.32
CA LEU A 73 -5.99 -7.01 -4.46
C LEU A 73 -5.38 -8.21 -5.20
N LEU A 74 -5.81 -8.50 -6.43
CA LEU A 74 -5.31 -9.64 -7.22
C LEU A 74 -3.83 -9.53 -7.59
N ARG A 75 -3.28 -8.30 -7.69
CA ARG A 75 -1.85 -8.10 -7.92
C ARG A 75 -1.02 -8.63 -6.75
N TYR A 76 -1.46 -8.37 -5.52
CA TYR A 76 -0.64 -8.57 -4.33
C TYR A 76 -1.06 -9.74 -3.43
N LEU A 77 -2.30 -10.23 -3.54
CA LEU A 77 -2.77 -11.38 -2.75
C LEU A 77 -1.92 -12.63 -3.03
N ASP A 78 -1.52 -13.31 -1.97
CA ASP A 78 -0.87 -14.60 -2.06
C ASP A 78 -1.81 -15.67 -2.66
N PRO A 79 -1.26 -16.71 -3.29
CA PRO A 79 -2.06 -17.85 -3.73
C PRO A 79 -2.86 -18.46 -2.58
N GLY A 80 -4.16 -18.71 -2.80
CA GLY A 80 -5.04 -19.31 -1.80
C GLY A 80 -6.50 -18.87 -1.96
N ASP A 81 -7.32 -19.26 -1.00
CA ASP A 81 -8.78 -19.10 -1.04
C ASP A 81 -9.21 -17.64 -1.23
N ALA A 82 -8.52 -16.70 -0.58
CA ALA A 82 -8.82 -15.28 -0.70
C ALA A 82 -8.63 -14.77 -2.14
N ARG A 83 -7.52 -15.15 -2.79
CA ARG A 83 -7.25 -14.79 -4.18
C ARG A 83 -8.21 -15.48 -5.14
N GLU A 84 -8.50 -16.77 -4.93
CA GLU A 84 -9.48 -17.49 -5.75
C GLU A 84 -10.88 -16.90 -5.62
N PHE A 85 -11.26 -16.50 -4.41
CA PHE A 85 -12.54 -15.85 -4.15
C PHE A 85 -12.63 -14.55 -4.95
N VAL A 86 -11.67 -13.64 -4.79
CA VAL A 86 -11.67 -12.36 -5.51
C VAL A 86 -11.65 -12.56 -7.03
N LYS A 87 -10.92 -13.56 -7.52
CA LYS A 87 -10.76 -13.79 -8.97
C LYS A 87 -11.99 -14.42 -9.62
N TYR A 88 -12.67 -15.34 -8.94
CA TYR A 88 -13.65 -16.23 -9.58
C TYR A 88 -15.00 -16.32 -8.87
N LYS A 89 -15.04 -16.08 -7.56
CA LYS A 89 -16.24 -16.33 -6.73
C LYS A 89 -16.89 -15.03 -6.25
N ASP A 90 -16.23 -13.89 -6.39
CA ASP A 90 -16.79 -12.58 -6.10
C ASP A 90 -18.00 -12.29 -7.01
N ARG A 91 -19.20 -12.26 -6.42
CA ARG A 91 -20.47 -11.99 -7.11
C ARG A 91 -21.02 -10.61 -6.75
N GLY A 92 -20.15 -9.63 -6.51
CA GLY A 92 -20.55 -8.36 -5.94
C GLY A 92 -20.48 -8.39 -4.42
N ALA A 93 -19.42 -8.98 -3.87
CA ALA A 93 -19.09 -8.95 -2.45
C ALA A 93 -19.20 -7.52 -1.92
N ARG A 94 -19.86 -7.39 -0.77
CA ARG A 94 -20.02 -6.10 -0.10
C ARG A 94 -18.64 -5.64 0.37
N ILE A 95 -18.33 -4.37 0.16
CA ILE A 95 -17.14 -3.75 0.74
C ILE A 95 -17.57 -3.04 2.03
N VAL A 96 -16.94 -3.39 3.13
CA VAL A 96 -17.05 -2.70 4.42
C VAL A 96 -15.68 -2.10 4.75
N TRP A 97 -15.69 -0.85 5.21
CA TRP A 97 -14.48 -0.16 5.61
C TRP A 97 -14.16 -0.49 7.06
N LYS A 98 -12.94 -0.94 7.32
CA LYS A 98 -12.46 -1.19 8.68
C LYS A 98 -12.36 0.13 9.46
N ASP A 99 -12.52 0.05 10.77
CA ASP A 99 -12.19 1.16 11.65
C ASP A 99 -10.68 1.38 11.61
N TYR A 100 -10.27 2.58 11.20
CA TYR A 100 -8.86 2.95 11.19
C TYR A 100 -8.50 3.52 12.56
N ASP A 101 -7.78 2.74 13.37
CA ASP A 101 -7.27 3.21 14.65
C ASP A 101 -6.05 4.11 14.40
N TRP A 102 -6.27 5.42 14.44
CA TRP A 102 -5.25 6.47 14.25
C TRP A 102 -4.16 6.47 15.33
N ARG A 103 -4.23 5.59 16.34
CA ARG A 103 -3.23 5.49 17.42
C ARG A 103 -1.81 5.14 16.96
N LEU A 104 -1.60 4.80 15.68
CA LEU A 104 -0.28 4.52 15.11
C LEU A 104 0.58 5.77 14.81
N ASN A 105 0.05 6.98 15.00
CA ASN A 105 0.80 8.24 14.89
C ASN A 105 0.97 8.93 16.27
N ARG A 106 1.57 8.24 17.24
CA ARG A 106 2.05 8.85 18.49
C ARG A 106 3.46 8.42 18.81
#